data_AF-A0A0Q4FLW7-F1
#
_entry.id   AF-A0A0Q4FLW7-F1
#
_cell.length_a   1.000
_cell.length_b   1.000
_cell.length_c   1.000
_cell.angle_alpha   90.00
_cell.angle_beta   90.00
_cell.angle_gamma   90.00
#
_symmetry.space_group_name_H-M   'P 1'
#
loop_
_entity.id
_entity.type
_entity.pdbx_description
1 polymer ?
#
loop_
_entity_poly.entity_id
_entity_poly.type
_entity_poly.pdbx_seq_one_letter_code
_entity_poly.pdbx_strand_id
1 'polypeptide(L)'
;MASPAFAWTARFVAEQFGVEEDLVEEIASMAMQPEDGRIFIIDSNDDNSPSVTAFTRDGIDYLRETLGDPSSCYYRLSPRP
;
A
#
# COMPACT_ATOMS: atom_id res chain seq x y z
N MET A 1 10.06 1.04 20.03
CA MET A 1 9.80 1.44 18.64
C MET A 1 10.38 0.35 17.75
N ALA A 2 9.53 -0.45 17.11
CA ALA A 2 10.00 -1.45 16.17
C ALA A 2 10.39 -0.71 14.89
N SER A 3 11.68 -0.72 14.55
CA SER A 3 12.11 -0.24 13.23
C SER A 3 11.70 -1.33 12.23
N PRO A 4 10.84 -1.05 11.25
CA PRO A 4 10.43 -2.06 10.28
C PRO A 4 11.69 -2.53 9.54
N ALA A 5 12.06 -3.80 9.74
CA ALA A 5 13.25 -4.39 9.13
C ALA A 5 13.07 -4.66 7.62
N PHE A 6 11.82 -4.70 7.16
CA PHE A 6 11.44 -5.03 5.80
C PHE A 6 10.22 -4.21 5.38
N ALA A 7 10.18 -3.83 4.11
CA ALA A 7 9.03 -3.24 3.44
C ALA A 7 8.78 -4.01 2.14
N TRP A 8 7.52 -4.04 1.70
CA TRP A 8 7.08 -4.72 0.49
C TRP A 8 6.55 -3.69 -0.51
N THR A 9 6.84 -3.86 -1.79
CA THR A 9 6.35 -2.95 -2.83
C THR A 9 4.85 -3.03 -3.00
N ALA A 10 4.22 -1.95 -3.47
CA ALA A 10 2.80 -1.88 -3.78
C ALA A 10 2.36 -3.01 -4.70
N ARG A 11 3.14 -3.28 -5.75
CA ARG A 11 2.99 -4.46 -6.60
C ARG A 11 2.86 -5.78 -5.83
N PHE A 12 3.80 -6.08 -4.93
CA PHE A 12 3.76 -7.33 -4.16
C PHE A 12 2.50 -7.41 -3.29
N VAL A 13 2.15 -6.29 -2.66
CA VAL A 13 0.97 -6.19 -1.80
C VAL A 13 -0.33 -6.36 -2.60
N ALA A 14 -0.40 -5.77 -3.80
CA ALA A 14 -1.50 -5.94 -4.73
C ALA A 14 -1.66 -7.40 -5.17
N GLU A 15 -0.57 -8.07 -5.53
CA GLU A 15 -0.56 -9.51 -5.85
C GLU A 15 -1.02 -10.36 -4.66
N GLN A 16 -0.66 -10.01 -3.43
CA GLN A 16 -1.12 -10.71 -2.22
C GLN A 16 -2.63 -10.54 -1.96
N PHE A 17 -3.17 -9.36 -2.25
CA PHE A 17 -4.60 -9.07 -2.06
C PHE A 17 -5.47 -9.46 -3.26
N GLY A 18 -4.88 -9.81 -4.40
CA GLY A 18 -5.60 -10.09 -5.64
C GLY A 18 -6.26 -8.85 -6.23
N VAL A 19 -5.70 -7.66 -5.96
CA VAL A 19 -6.21 -6.38 -6.44
C VAL A 19 -5.21 -5.74 -7.41
N GLU A 20 -5.65 -4.69 -8.10
CA GLU A 20 -4.77 -3.91 -8.97
C GLU A 20 -3.82 -3.03 -8.14
N GLU A 21 -2.60 -2.83 -8.65
CA GLU A 21 -1.58 -1.99 -7.99
C GLU A 21 -2.08 -0.55 -7.81
N ASP A 22 -2.72 0.02 -8.84
CA ASP A 22 -3.37 1.32 -8.77
C ASP A 22 -4.36 1.44 -7.61
N LEU A 23 -5.14 0.39 -7.30
CA LEU A 23 -6.08 0.43 -6.18
C LEU A 23 -5.34 0.54 -4.84
N VAL A 24 -4.24 -0.19 -4.68
CA VAL A 24 -3.42 -0.13 -3.47
C VAL A 24 -2.78 1.25 -3.34
N GLU A 25 -2.28 1.82 -4.43
CA GLU A 25 -1.71 3.16 -4.44
C GLU A 25 -2.77 4.23 -4.11
N GLU A 26 -3.97 4.13 -4.65
CA GLU A 26 -5.08 5.04 -4.37
C GLU A 26 -5.48 5.00 -2.89
N ILE A 27 -5.64 3.80 -2.31
CA ILE A 27 -5.95 3.66 -0.87
C ILE A 27 -4.82 4.23 -0.03
N ALA A 28 -3.57 3.91 -0.36
CA ALA A 28 -2.42 4.45 0.34
C ALA A 28 -2.33 5.98 0.22
N SER A 29 -2.73 6.54 -0.92
CA SER A 29 -2.78 7.98 -1.17
C SER A 29 -3.85 8.69 -0.35
N MET A 30 -5.03 8.08 -0.24
CA MET A 30 -6.21 8.72 0.36
C MET A 30 -6.35 8.42 1.86
N ALA A 31 -5.88 7.26 2.33
CA ALA A 31 -6.16 6.76 3.68
C ALA A 31 -4.90 6.52 4.54
N MET A 32 -3.70 6.48 3.97
CA MET A 32 -2.47 6.17 4.72
C MET A 32 -1.50 7.35 4.80
N GLN A 33 -1.09 7.67 6.02
CA GLN A 33 0.05 8.53 6.30
C GLN A 33 1.35 7.73 6.34
N PRO A 34 2.52 8.39 6.31
CA PRO A 34 3.81 7.70 6.47
C PRO A 34 3.90 6.92 7.79
N GLU A 35 3.22 7.40 8.82
CA GLU A 35 3.17 6.81 10.16
C GLU A 35 2.34 5.51 10.18
N ASP A 36 1.36 5.37 9.29
CA ASP A 36 0.55 4.17 9.11
C ASP A 36 1.30 3.05 8.37
N GLY A 37 2.58 3.28 8.01
CA GLY A 37 3.42 2.29 7.35
C GLY A 37 3.54 2.44 5.84
N ARG A 38 3.16 3.60 5.28
CA ARG A 38 3.43 3.96 3.89
C ARG A 38 4.83 4.54 3.73
N ILE A 39 5.62 3.98 2.83
CA ILE A 39 6.99 4.41 2.54
C ILE A 39 7.12 4.66 1.04
N PHE A 40 7.86 5.69 0.66
CA PHE A 40 8.26 5.91 -0.73
C PHE A 40 9.71 5.49 -0.91
N ILE A 41 9.95 4.59 -1.87
CA ILE A 41 11.29 4.20 -2.29
C ILE A 41 11.64 5.04 -3.52
N ILE A 42 12.65 5.90 -3.36
CA ILE A 42 13.18 6.73 -4.43
C ILE A 42 14.44 6.05 -4.98
N ASP A 43 14.40 5.63 -6.24
CA ASP A 43 15.51 4.88 -6.87
C ASP A 43 16.72 5.77 -7.20
N SER A 44 16.49 7.05 -7.48
CA SER A 44 17.52 8.00 -7.89
C SER A 44 17.26 9.39 -7.31
N ASN A 45 18.32 10.15 -7.07
CA ASN A 45 18.27 11.50 -6.53
C ASN A 45 17.82 12.56 -7.56
N ASP A 46 17.32 12.13 -8.73
CA ASP A 46 16.71 12.99 -9.74
C ASP A 46 15.21 13.12 -9.47
N ASP A 47 14.69 14.35 -9.47
CA ASP A 47 13.31 14.69 -9.13
C ASP A 47 12.27 14.03 -10.06
N ASN A 48 12.68 13.60 -11.27
CA ASN A 48 11.81 12.87 -12.22
C ASN A 48 11.95 11.34 -12.12
N SER A 49 12.71 10.83 -11.16
CA SER A 49 12.90 9.38 -11.03
C SER A 49 11.58 8.72 -10.59
N PRO A 50 11.23 7.55 -11.16
CA PRO A 50 10.06 6.81 -10.70
C PRO A 50 10.25 6.45 -9.23
N SER A 51 9.30 6.85 -8.40
CA SER A 51 9.23 6.40 -7.01
C SER A 51 8.30 5.18 -6.93
N VAL A 52 8.63 4.26 -6.04
CA VAL A 52 7.83 3.06 -5.80
C VAL A 52 7.23 3.17 -4.41
N THR A 53 5.91 3.07 -4.31
CA THR A 53 5.24 2.97 -3.01
C THR A 53 5.53 1.60 -2.40
N ALA A 54 5.91 1.58 -1.14
CA ALA A 54 6.15 0.37 -0.36
C ALA A 54 5.47 0.47 1.01
N PHE A 55 5.19 -0.69 1.59
CA PHE A 55 4.42 -0.83 2.81
C PHE A 55 5.21 -1.62 3.85
N THR A 56 5.15 -1.17 5.10
CA THR A 56 5.59 -1.96 6.24
C THR A 56 4.54 -3.03 6.56
N ARG A 57 4.85 -3.89 7.54
CA ARG A 57 3.89 -4.89 8.01
C ARG A 57 2.61 -4.24 8.55
N ASP A 58 2.73 -3.17 9.32
CA ASP A 58 1.59 -2.39 9.83
C ASP A 58 0.78 -1.79 8.67
N GLY A 59 1.44 -1.26 7.65
CA GLY A 59 0.75 -0.71 6.48
C GLY A 59 -0.02 -1.76 5.68
N ILE A 60 0.51 -2.97 5.57
CA ILE A 60 -0.20 -4.11 4.95
C ILE A 60 -1.42 -4.52 5.79
N ASP A 61 -1.30 -4.51 7.12
CA ASP A 61 -2.42 -4.84 8.01
C ASP A 61 -3.55 -3.80 7.86
N TYR A 62 -3.20 -2.51 7.84
CA TYR A 62 -4.13 -1.42 7.59
C TYR A 62 -4.85 -1.55 6.23
N LEU A 63 -4.10 -1.86 5.17
CA LEU A 63 -4.67 -2.09 3.83
C LEU A 63 -5.63 -3.28 3.83
N ARG A 64 -5.26 -4.36 4.53
CA ARG A 64 -6.10 -5.56 4.66
C ARG A 64 -7.40 -5.26 5.38
N GLU A 65 -7.36 -4.47 6.45
CA GLU A 65 -8.56 -4.03 7.17
C GLU A 65 -9.42 -3.13 6.29
N THR A 66 -8.81 -2.18 5.58
CA THR A 66 -9.52 -1.22 4.70
C THR A 66 -10.17 -1.90 3.50
N LEU A 67 -9.51 -2.89 2.89
CA LEU A 67 -10.03 -3.69 1.78
C LEU A 67 -11.02 -4.76 2.22
N GLY A 68 -10.89 -5.25 3.46
CA GLY A 68 -11.74 -6.28 4.05
C GLY A 68 -13.02 -5.76 4.70
N ASP A 69 -13.06 -4.47 5.06
CA ASP A 69 -14.23 -3.86 5.68
C ASP A 69 -15.37 -3.65 4.66
N PRO A 70 -16.54 -4.29 4.81
CA PRO A 70 -17.63 -4.20 3.84
C PRO A 70 -18.31 -2.82 3.77
N SER A 71 -18.00 -1.92 4.70
CA SER A 71 -18.48 -0.53 4.74
C SER A 71 -17.50 0.44 4.08
N SER A 72 -16.27 0.00 3.83
CA SER A 72 -15.25 0.75 3.09
C SER A 72 -15.70 0.96 1.64
N CYS A 73 -15.55 2.19 1.16
CA CYS A 73 -15.79 2.51 -0.26
C CYS A 73 -14.87 1.73 -1.20
N TYR A 74 -13.77 1.16 -0.69
CA TYR A 74 -12.80 0.36 -1.45
C TYR A 74 -13.15 -1.13 -1.53
N TYR A 75 -14.05 -1.64 -0.68
CA TYR A 75 -14.41 -3.08 -0.62
C TYR A 75 -14.98 -3.63 -1.94
N ARG A 76 -15.68 -2.79 -2.71
CA ARG A 76 -16.26 -3.18 -4.01
C ARG A 76 -15.29 -3.03 -5.19
N LEU A 77 -14.15 -2.39 -4.99
CA LEU A 77 -13.13 -2.19 -6.01
C LEU A 77 -12.14 -3.36 -6.06
N SER A 78 -12.12 -4.21 -5.01
CA SER A 78 -11.39 -5.48 -5.01
C SER A 78 -11.96 -6.42 -6.08
N PRO A 79 -11.19 -6.87 -7.07
CA PRO A 79 -11.62 -7.94 -7.97
C PRO A 79 -11.90 -9.18 -7.11
N ARG A 80 -13.14 -9.67 -7.13
CA ARG A 80 -13.41 -11.00 -6.56
C ARG A 80 -12.75 -12.06 -7.45
N PRO A 81 -12.19 -13.13 -6.87
CA PRO A 81 -11.59 -14.23 -7.63
C PRO A 81 -12.61 -14.92 -8.54
#